data_AF-H2CKX1-F1
#
_entry.id   AF-H2CKX1-F1
#
_cell.length_a   1.000
_cell.length_b   1.000
_cell.length_c   1.000
_cell.angle_alpha   90.00
_cell.angle_beta   90.00
_cell.angle_gamma   90.00
#
_symmetry.space_group_name_H-M   'P 1'
#
loop_
_entity.id
_entity.type
_entity.pdbx_description
1 polymer ?
#
loop_
_entity_poly.entity_id
_entity_poly.type
_entity_poly.pdbx_seq_one_letter_code
_entity_poly.pdbx_strand_id
1 'polypeptide(L)'
;MPPSITDVVYFDWNVISYLTKPEGLNGDLRDSCEAVATLIEKFIDRDKCIFPFSYAHFRDIQQGGPNYVTVDLCRLGDFTRNWMVYENIPHDFSLKLSQRPELTFDYDYYVSNTISSPVRFPDYVPNLVRV
;
A
#
# COMPACT_ATOMS: atom_id res chain seq x y z
N MET A 1 15.56 19.91 6.23
CA MET A 1 15.42 19.25 4.91
C MET A 1 14.59 17.99 5.13
N PRO A 2 13.60 17.67 4.30
CA PRO A 2 12.98 16.35 4.36
C PRO A 2 14.08 15.30 4.15
N PRO A 3 14.06 14.18 4.88
CA PRO A 3 15.03 13.10 4.67
C PRO A 3 15.03 12.73 3.19
N SER A 4 16.22 12.57 2.61
CA SER A 4 16.35 12.04 1.26
C SER A 4 15.82 10.61 1.29
N ILE A 5 14.59 10.42 0.82
CA ILE A 5 14.01 9.10 0.57
C ILE A 5 15.05 8.33 -0.25
N THR A 6 15.58 7.26 0.32
CA THR A 6 16.72 6.56 -0.27
C THR A 6 16.26 5.30 -0.99
N ASP A 7 15.20 4.65 -0.49
CA ASP A 7 14.75 3.34 -0.98
C ASP A 7 13.23 3.19 -0.98
N VAL A 8 12.73 2.38 -1.92
CA VAL A 8 11.31 1.99 -2.05
C VAL A 8 11.23 0.48 -1.93
N VAL A 9 10.42 -0.01 -0.98
CA VAL A 9 10.25 -1.44 -0.72
C VAL A 9 8.79 -1.82 -0.90
N TYR A 10 8.47 -2.57 -1.95
CA TYR A 10 7.11 -3.02 -2.25
C TYR A 10 6.85 -4.41 -1.66
N PHE A 11 5.69 -4.57 -1.02
CA PHE A 11 5.19 -5.86 -0.57
C PHE A 11 3.83 -6.13 -1.21
N ASP A 12 3.54 -7.38 -1.52
CA ASP A 12 2.22 -7.82 -1.94
C ASP A 12 1.23 -7.80 -0.76
N TRP A 13 -0.07 -7.68 -1.04
CA TRP A 13 -1.10 -7.66 -0.01
C TRP A 13 -1.10 -8.93 0.84
N ASN A 14 -0.81 -10.10 0.27
CA ASN A 14 -0.75 -11.33 1.05
C ASN A 14 0.34 -11.26 2.14
N VAL A 15 1.50 -10.67 1.85
CA VAL A 15 2.58 -10.49 2.82
C VAL A 15 2.15 -9.47 3.87
N ILE A 16 1.62 -8.32 3.47
CA ILE A 16 1.17 -7.27 4.41
C ILE A 16 0.08 -7.81 5.35
N SER A 17 -0.89 -8.54 4.82
CA SER A 17 -1.99 -9.11 5.62
C SER A 17 -1.52 -10.17 6.61
N TYR A 18 -0.51 -10.99 6.26
CA TYR A 18 0.10 -11.93 7.20
C TYR A 18 0.91 -11.24 8.30
N LEU A 19 1.70 -10.22 7.95
CA LEU A 19 2.50 -9.46 8.92
C LEU A 19 1.63 -8.67 9.91
N THR A 20 0.43 -8.27 9.50
CA THR A 20 -0.50 -7.48 10.34
C THR A 20 -1.52 -8.33 11.11
N LYS A 21 -1.51 -9.65 10.93
CA LYS A 21 -2.38 -10.60 11.67
C LYS A 21 -1.71 -11.97 11.87
N PRO A 22 -0.55 -12.05 12.53
CA PRO A 22 0.23 -13.28 12.65
C PRO A 22 -0.45 -14.37 13.49
N GLU A 23 -1.30 -14.01 14.46
CA GLU A 23 -2.07 -14.95 15.29
C GLU A 23 -2.99 -15.91 14.51
N GLY A 24 -3.32 -15.61 13.24
CA GLY A 24 -4.09 -16.51 12.38
C GLY A 24 -3.25 -17.60 11.68
N LEU A 25 -1.93 -17.56 11.81
CA LEU A 25 -0.99 -18.40 11.07
C LEU A 25 -0.51 -19.58 11.95
N ASN A 26 -0.18 -20.70 11.31
CA ASN A 26 0.33 -21.90 11.99
C ASN A 26 1.69 -22.36 11.43
N GLY A 27 2.46 -23.02 12.30
CA GLY A 27 3.75 -23.63 11.96
C GLY A 27 4.74 -22.68 11.29
N ASP A 28 5.44 -23.19 10.29
CA ASP A 28 6.52 -22.52 9.57
C ASP A 28 6.13 -21.16 8.96
N LEU A 29 4.86 -20.98 8.59
CA LEU A 29 4.40 -19.72 8.01
C LEU A 29 4.39 -18.60 9.05
N ARG A 30 3.99 -18.91 10.29
CA ARG A 30 4.03 -17.95 11.40
C ARG A 30 5.47 -17.56 11.71
N ASP A 31 6.36 -18.55 11.84
CA ASP A 31 7.77 -18.33 12.14
C ASP A 31 8.44 -17.48 11.05
N SER A 32 8.10 -17.74 9.78
CA SER A 32 8.57 -16.93 8.65
C SER A 32 8.08 -15.48 8.73
N CYS A 33 6.81 -15.26 9.08
CA CYS A 33 6.27 -13.90 9.23
C CYS A 33 6.91 -13.15 10.40
N GLU A 34 7.11 -13.80 11.55
CA GLU A 34 7.79 -13.21 12.71
C GLU A 34 9.25 -12.85 12.38
N ALA A 35 9.94 -13.70 11.59
CA ALA A 35 11.29 -13.41 11.11
C ALA A 35 11.31 -12.20 10.16
N VAL A 36 10.39 -12.11 9.19
CA VAL A 36 10.29 -10.96 8.27
C VAL A 36 9.95 -9.68 9.03
N ALA A 37 8.99 -9.73 9.96
CA ALA A 37 8.65 -8.59 10.81
C ALA A 37 9.88 -8.08 11.58
N THR A 38 10.64 -9.00 12.18
CA THR A 38 11.90 -8.67 12.88
C THR A 38 12.94 -8.03 11.95
N LEU A 39 13.06 -8.52 10.71
CA LEU A 39 13.98 -7.96 9.72
C LEU A 39 13.59 -6.53 9.35
N ILE A 40 12.30 -6.29 9.10
CA ILE A 40 11.78 -4.96 8.79
C ILE A 40 12.05 -4.01 9.97
N GLU A 41 11.75 -4.41 11.20
CA GLU A 41 11.91 -3.56 12.38
C GLU A 41 13.37 -3.24 12.72
N LYS A 42 14.28 -4.22 12.59
CA LYS A 42 15.68 -4.05 13.04
C LYS A 42 16.61 -3.49 11.97
N PHE A 43 16.33 -3.77 10.70
CA PHE A 43 17.27 -3.48 9.61
C PHE A 43 16.76 -2.43 8.62
N ILE A 44 15.45 -2.14 8.61
CA ILE A 44 14.89 -1.13 7.72
C ILE A 44 14.56 0.13 8.51
N ASP A 45 15.28 1.21 8.20
CA ASP A 45 14.96 2.55 8.70
C ASP A 45 13.71 3.08 8.00
N ARG A 46 12.55 2.95 8.65
CA ARG A 46 11.26 3.38 8.09
C ARG A 46 11.17 4.88 7.84
N ASP A 47 12.11 5.69 8.36
CA ASP A 47 12.17 7.12 8.07
C ASP A 47 12.98 7.44 6.81
N LYS A 48 13.70 6.46 6.27
CA LYS A 48 14.45 6.56 5.00
C LYS A 48 13.84 5.73 3.86
N CYS A 49 12.95 4.80 4.18
CA CYS A 49 12.30 3.91 3.22
C CYS A 49 10.81 4.24 3.04
N ILE A 50 10.34 4.16 1.79
CA ILE A 50 8.91 4.19 1.47
C ILE A 50 8.41 2.76 1.25
N PHE A 51 7.29 2.44 1.89
CA PHE A 51 6.56 1.18 1.69
C PHE A 51 5.23 1.50 1.00
N PRO A 52 5.16 1.50 -0.34
CA PRO A 52 3.97 1.97 -1.02
C PRO A 52 2.91 0.87 -1.17
N PHE A 53 1.63 1.27 -1.20
CA PHE A 53 0.54 0.46 -1.73
C PHE A 53 0.22 0.86 -3.18
N SER A 54 -0.60 0.08 -3.86
CA SER A 54 -1.02 0.29 -5.25
C SER A 54 -2.49 -0.13 -5.41
N TYR A 55 -3.08 0.11 -6.59
CA TYR A 55 -4.42 -0.38 -6.91
C TYR A 55 -4.56 -1.91 -6.84
N ALA A 56 -3.47 -2.67 -6.97
CA ALA A 56 -3.51 -4.13 -6.78
C ALA A 56 -3.99 -4.49 -5.37
N HIS A 57 -3.49 -3.77 -4.35
CA HIS A 57 -3.92 -3.96 -2.97
C HIS A 57 -5.41 -3.68 -2.77
N PHE A 58 -5.93 -2.60 -3.39
CA PHE A 58 -7.36 -2.31 -3.35
C PHE A 58 -8.19 -3.40 -4.04
N ARG A 59 -7.69 -3.96 -5.14
CA ARG A 59 -8.33 -5.12 -5.79
C ARG A 59 -8.40 -6.31 -4.86
N ASP A 60 -7.31 -6.62 -4.17
CA ASP A 60 -7.25 -7.79 -3.28
C ASP A 60 -8.15 -7.59 -2.04
N ILE A 61 -8.20 -6.37 -1.48
CA ILE A 61 -9.14 -6.01 -0.40
C ILE A 61 -10.60 -6.12 -0.88
N GLN A 62 -10.91 -5.62 -2.09
CA GLN A 62 -12.24 -5.70 -2.69
C GLN A 62 -12.68 -7.16 -2.95
N GLN A 63 -11.76 -8.03 -3.32
CA GLN A 63 -12.01 -9.47 -3.53
C GLN A 63 -12.15 -10.25 -2.21
N GLY A 64 -11.75 -9.64 -1.09
CA GLY A 64 -11.95 -10.17 0.25
C GLY A 64 -13.40 -10.09 0.74
N GLY A 65 -13.61 -10.41 2.01
CA GLY A 65 -14.93 -10.31 2.62
C GLY A 65 -15.31 -8.85 2.91
N PRO A 66 -16.53 -8.39 2.60
CA PRO A 66 -16.92 -6.98 2.78
C PRO A 66 -16.81 -6.50 4.23
N ASN A 67 -16.96 -7.41 5.20
CA ASN A 67 -16.84 -7.11 6.62
C ASN A 67 -15.40 -6.78 7.07
N TYR A 68 -14.40 -7.02 6.23
CA TYR A 68 -12.99 -6.79 6.54
C TYR A 68 -12.41 -5.53 5.89
N VAL A 69 -13.11 -4.93 4.92
CA VAL A 69 -12.60 -3.80 4.13
C VAL A 69 -12.05 -2.68 4.99
N THR A 70 -12.83 -2.19 5.97
CA THR A 70 -12.38 -1.10 6.84
C THR A 70 -11.12 -1.46 7.63
N VAL A 71 -11.07 -2.68 8.19
CA VAL A 71 -9.93 -3.15 8.99
C VAL A 71 -8.69 -3.31 8.10
N ASP A 72 -8.86 -3.84 6.89
CA ASP A 72 -7.77 -4.08 5.96
C ASP A 72 -7.23 -2.78 5.36
N LEU A 73 -8.09 -1.78 5.11
CA LEU A 73 -7.65 -0.42 4.75
C LEU A 73 -6.86 0.24 5.87
N CYS A 74 -7.28 0.09 7.14
CA CYS A 74 -6.51 0.60 8.29
C CYS A 74 -5.13 -0.06 8.35
N ARG A 75 -5.05 -1.40 8.24
CA ARG A 75 -3.78 -2.14 8.23
C ARG A 75 -2.86 -1.72 7.09
N LEU A 76 -3.43 -1.55 5.89
CA LEU A 76 -2.68 -1.08 4.72
C LEU A 76 -2.12 0.33 4.97
N GLY A 77 -2.92 1.22 5.54
CA GLY A 77 -2.51 2.58 5.89
C GLY A 77 -1.37 2.61 6.92
N ASP A 78 -1.50 1.83 7.99
CA ASP A 78 -0.49 1.72 9.05
C ASP A 78 0.84 1.15 8.52
N PHE A 79 0.77 0.14 7.64
CA PHE A 79 1.97 -0.45 7.05
C PHE A 79 2.64 0.50 6.04
N THR A 80 1.85 1.16 5.20
CA THR A 80 2.37 1.97 4.09
C THR A 80 2.62 3.43 4.43
N ARG A 81 2.17 3.88 5.61
CA ARG A 81 2.07 5.30 5.97
C ARG A 81 1.36 6.11 4.88
N ASN A 82 0.37 5.48 4.25
CA ASN A 82 -0.42 5.97 3.14
C ASN A 82 0.36 6.36 1.88
N TRP A 83 1.57 5.83 1.66
CA TRP A 83 2.29 6.04 0.41
C TRP A 83 1.68 5.20 -0.70
N MET A 84 1.33 5.82 -1.81
CA MET A 84 0.79 5.15 -2.98
C MET A 84 1.79 5.21 -4.14
N VAL A 85 1.96 4.07 -4.81
CA VAL A 85 2.58 3.98 -6.14
C VAL A 85 1.51 3.75 -7.20
N TYR A 86 1.57 4.52 -8.28
CA TYR A 86 0.65 4.41 -9.41
C TYR A 86 1.30 4.84 -10.72
N GLU A 87 0.77 4.33 -11.84
CA GLU A 87 1.20 4.72 -13.18
C GLU A 87 0.52 6.02 -13.62
N ASN A 88 1.30 6.91 -14.21
CA ASN A 88 0.84 8.13 -14.84
C ASN A 88 0.42 7.88 -16.29
N ILE A 89 -0.67 7.13 -16.47
CA ILE A 89 -1.18 6.67 -17.77
C ILE A 89 -1.39 7.81 -18.79
N PRO A 90 -1.92 9.00 -18.43
CA PRO A 90 -2.21 10.04 -19.43
C PRO A 90 -1.00 10.75 -20.04
N HIS A 91 0.20 10.58 -19.48
CA HIS A 91 1.33 11.45 -19.81
C HIS A 91 2.57 10.71 -20.28
N ASP A 92 3.03 9.67 -19.57
CA ASP A 92 4.36 9.09 -19.84
C ASP A 92 4.58 7.66 -19.30
N PHE A 93 3.56 7.01 -18.73
CA PHE A 93 3.71 5.71 -18.04
C PHE A 93 4.76 5.74 -16.91
N SER A 94 5.11 6.93 -16.39
CA SER A 94 6.00 7.03 -15.23
C SER A 94 5.31 6.49 -13.98
N LEU A 95 6.08 5.81 -13.13
CA LEU A 95 5.64 5.49 -11.77
C LEU A 95 5.75 6.74 -10.92
N LYS A 96 4.64 7.08 -10.25
CA LYS A 96 4.56 8.20 -9.33
C LYS A 96 4.36 7.68 -7.91
N LEU A 97 5.03 8.34 -6.97
CA LEU A 97 4.79 8.17 -5.54
C LEU A 97 4.06 9.39 -4.98
N SER A 98 3.03 9.14 -4.19
CA SER A 98 2.31 10.19 -3.47
C SER A 98 1.78 9.70 -2.15
N GLN A 99 1.93 10.50 -1.11
CA GLN A 99 1.31 10.21 0.17
C GLN A 99 -0.16 10.64 0.14
N ARG A 100 -1.06 9.71 0.47
CA ARG A 100 -2.50 9.94 0.51
C ARG A 100 -2.93 10.37 1.91
N PRO A 101 -3.86 11.35 2.02
CA PRO A 101 -4.37 11.76 3.33
C PRO A 101 -5.21 10.66 3.98
N GLU A 102 -6.02 9.94 3.20
CA GLU A 102 -6.91 8.90 3.70
C GLU A 102 -7.16 7.83 2.63
N LEU A 103 -6.91 6.56 2.96
CA LEU A 103 -7.07 5.43 2.02
C LEU A 103 -8.54 5.15 1.67
N THR A 104 -9.47 5.44 2.57
CA THR A 104 -10.91 5.20 2.37
C THR A 104 -11.42 5.91 1.13
N PHE A 105 -11.07 7.20 0.97
CA PHE A 105 -11.47 8.00 -0.19
C PHE A 105 -10.92 7.43 -1.50
N ASP A 106 -9.63 7.08 -1.54
CA ASP A 106 -9.00 6.51 -2.73
C ASP A 106 -9.58 5.12 -3.07
N TYR A 107 -9.94 4.33 -2.05
CA TYR A 107 -10.58 3.03 -2.21
C TYR A 107 -12.00 3.16 -2.78
N ASP A 108 -12.84 4.03 -2.22
CA ASP A 108 -14.19 4.27 -2.71
C ASP A 108 -14.19 4.76 -4.16
N TYR A 109 -13.21 5.62 -4.50
CA TYR A 109 -12.97 6.05 -5.86
C TYR A 109 -12.58 4.88 -6.77
N TYR A 110 -11.64 4.03 -6.35
CA TYR A 110 -11.23 2.84 -7.09
C TYR A 110 -12.42 1.90 -7.35
N VAL A 111 -13.24 1.60 -6.33
CA VAL A 111 -14.41 0.73 -6.46
C VAL A 111 -15.43 1.33 -7.42
N SER A 112 -15.73 2.62 -7.30
CA SER A 112 -16.71 3.30 -8.16
C SER A 112 -16.32 3.29 -9.64
N ASN A 113 -15.02 3.40 -9.95
CA ASN A 113 -14.53 3.46 -11.33
C ASN A 113 -14.23 2.08 -11.93
N THR A 114 -13.86 1.08 -11.12
CA THR A 114 -13.66 -0.30 -11.63
C THR A 114 -14.97 -1.01 -11.95
N ILE A 115 -16.09 -0.59 -11.36
CA ILE A 115 -17.43 -1.10 -11.68
C ILE A 115 -17.97 -0.55 -13.01
N SER A 116 -17.33 0.46 -13.63
CA SER A 116 -17.93 1.18 -14.78
C SER A 116 -17.10 1.37 -16.06
N SER A 117 -15.76 1.41 -16.08
CA SER A 117 -14.87 1.46 -17.28
C SER A 117 -13.43 1.84 -16.89
N PRO A 118 -12.40 1.74 -17.77
CA PRO A 118 -11.00 2.04 -17.41
C PRO A 118 -10.86 3.41 -16.74
N VAL A 119 -10.23 3.40 -15.58
CA VAL A 119 -10.22 4.50 -14.61
C VAL A 119 -9.49 5.73 -15.20
N ARG A 120 -10.13 6.91 -15.12
CA ARG A 120 -9.50 8.22 -15.41
C ARG A 120 -9.34 9.01 -14.13
N PHE A 121 -8.11 9.06 -13.62
CA PHE A 121 -7.78 9.65 -12.32
C PHE A 121 -7.71 11.19 -12.35
N PRO A 122 -8.12 11.87 -11.26
CA PRO A 122 -8.07 13.34 -11.17
C PRO A 122 -6.64 13.86 -10.99
N ASP A 123 -6.35 15.00 -11.63
CA ASP A 123 -5.02 15.64 -11.73
C ASP A 123 -4.51 16.35 -10.44
N TYR A 124 -5.00 15.99 -9.25
CA TYR A 124 -4.61 16.68 -8.01
C TYR A 124 -3.83 15.78 -7.05
N VAL A 125 -2.53 16.06 -6.92
CA VAL A 125 -1.64 15.38 -5.97
C VAL A 125 -0.70 16.40 -5.31
N PRO A 126 -0.99 16.88 -4.09
CA PRO A 126 0.00 17.60 -3.30
C PRO A 126 1.14 16.63 -2.93
N ASN A 127 2.40 17.10 -3.00
CA ASN A 127 3.62 16.35 -2.68
C ASN A 127 4.01 15.22 -3.66
N LEU A 128 4.01 15.52 -4.96
CA LEU A 128 4.52 14.61 -5.99
C LEU A 128 6.05 14.44 -5.87
N VAL A 129 6.52 13.22 -5.62
CA VAL A 129 7.93 12.84 -5.78
C VAL A 129 8.05 12.06 -7.09
N ARG A 130 8.89 12.55 -8.01
CA ARG A 130 9.28 11.78 -9.20
C ARG A 130 10.38 10.81 -8.78
N VAL A 131 10.18 9.52 -9.07
CA VAL A 131 11.18 8.47 -8.89
C VAL A 131 12.09 8.43 -10.10
#